data_AF-A0A4R2HAL0-F1
#
_entry.id   AF-A0A4R2HAL0-F1
#
_cell.length_a   1.000
_cell.length_b   1.000
_cell.length_c   1.000
_cell.angle_alpha   90.00
_cell.angle_beta   90.00
_cell.angle_gamma   90.00
#
_symmetry.space_group_name_H-M   'P 1'
#
loop_
_entity.id
_entity.type
_entity.pdbx_description
1 polymer ?
#
loop_
_entity_poly.entity_id
_entity_poly.type
_entity_poly.pdbx_seq_one_letter_code
_entity_poly.pdbx_strand_id
1 'polypeptide(L)'
;MQTWAERFPDLFAADYWAWGDLDVRFQTEEPPDELISNVHVICRTEGGIVVCGNDLGWRFLPGGTREPGETIEQIVHRELLEEAGARLTGPMTWLGAHRAEHRRPGPYRPHLPHPISYWANVVADVVIEQEPTNPDDGEQVVEVLVLPPDKAIAYLDAQPDGIMGNVVRLAQAMELV
;
A
#
# COMPACT_ATOMS: atom_id res chain seq x y z
N MET A 1 0.08 28.37 5.33
CA MET A 1 -0.30 27.20 4.52
C MET A 1 -0.76 26.12 5.49
N GLN A 2 -1.86 25.45 5.17
CA GLN A 2 -2.36 24.32 5.95
C GLN A 2 -1.42 23.12 5.76
N THR A 3 -1.11 22.41 6.84
CA THR A 3 -0.32 21.17 6.82
C THR A 3 -1.12 20.01 6.23
N TRP A 4 -0.45 18.91 5.85
CA TRP A 4 -1.14 17.71 5.36
C TRP A 4 -2.05 17.10 6.42
N ALA A 5 -1.63 17.08 7.68
CA ALA A 5 -2.44 16.59 8.79
C ALA A 5 -3.73 17.40 9.01
N GLU A 6 -3.69 18.72 8.79
CA GLU A 6 -4.89 19.56 8.88
C GLU A 6 -5.83 19.37 7.68
N ARG A 7 -5.29 19.00 6.50
CA ARG A 7 -6.06 18.80 5.27
C ARG A 7 -6.64 17.38 5.15
N PHE A 8 -5.97 16.40 5.76
CA PHE A 8 -6.34 14.97 5.78
C PHE A 8 -6.37 14.43 7.22
N PRO A 9 -7.23 14.97 8.10
CA PRO A 9 -7.21 14.63 9.52
C PRO A 9 -7.42 13.14 9.78
N ASP A 10 -8.26 12.46 8.99
CA ASP A 10 -8.55 11.03 9.17
C ASP A 10 -7.34 10.15 8.82
N LEU A 11 -6.52 10.53 7.84
CA LEU A 11 -5.30 9.80 7.49
C LEU A 11 -4.22 9.94 8.57
N PHE A 12 -4.06 11.15 9.10
CA PHE A 12 -2.99 11.48 10.07
C PHE A 12 -3.39 11.28 11.53
N ALA A 13 -4.65 10.92 11.80
CA ALA A 13 -5.12 10.55 13.12
C ALA A 13 -4.38 9.30 13.62
N ALA A 14 -4.22 9.22 14.94
CA ALA A 14 -3.85 7.96 15.57
C ALA A 14 -5.07 7.06 15.58
N ASP A 15 -4.89 5.80 15.22
CA ASP A 15 -5.96 4.80 15.24
C ASP A 15 -5.45 3.47 15.78
N TYR A 16 -6.38 2.60 16.17
CA TYR A 16 -6.09 1.25 16.66
C TYR A 16 -6.59 0.22 15.66
N TRP A 17 -5.67 -0.54 15.06
CA TRP A 17 -6.03 -1.58 14.12
C TRP A 17 -6.27 -2.91 14.83
N ALA A 18 -7.54 -3.22 15.08
CA ALA A 18 -7.95 -4.35 15.90
C ALA A 18 -7.48 -5.71 15.36
N TRP A 19 -7.42 -5.88 14.04
CA TRP A 19 -6.99 -7.14 13.43
C TRP A 19 -5.49 -7.41 13.64
N GLY A 20 -4.67 -6.34 13.66
CA GLY A 20 -3.23 -6.41 13.92
C GLY A 20 -2.84 -6.30 15.39
N ASP A 21 -3.74 -5.85 16.27
CA ASP A 21 -3.45 -5.46 17.66
C ASP A 21 -2.26 -4.47 17.73
N LEU A 22 -2.44 -3.34 17.06
CA LEU A 22 -1.40 -2.32 16.91
C LEU A 22 -1.98 -0.91 16.81
N ASP A 23 -1.21 0.07 17.26
CA ASP A 23 -1.51 1.49 17.08
C ASP A 23 -0.88 1.99 15.78
N VAL A 24 -1.66 2.64 14.92
CA VAL A 24 -1.20 3.21 13.65
C VAL A 24 -1.23 4.73 13.66
N ARG A 25 -0.26 5.32 12.97
CA ARG A 25 -0.29 6.74 12.61
C ARG A 25 0.42 6.99 11.30
N PHE A 26 -0.21 7.71 10.37
CA PHE A 26 0.43 8.08 9.12
C PHE A 26 1.43 9.24 9.30
N GLN A 27 2.52 9.18 8.53
CA GLN A 27 3.52 10.22 8.42
C GLN A 27 4.07 10.30 6.98
N THR A 28 4.61 11.46 6.61
CA THR A 28 5.20 11.66 5.27
C THR A 28 6.72 11.45 5.27
N GLU A 29 7.34 11.39 6.43
CA GLU A 29 8.77 11.13 6.60
C GLU A 29 9.11 9.67 6.28
N GLU A 30 10.12 9.48 5.45
CA GLU A 30 10.65 8.15 5.12
C GLU A 30 11.36 7.55 6.36
N PRO A 31 10.93 6.36 6.83
CA PRO A 31 11.58 5.69 7.95
C PRO A 31 12.88 4.99 7.53
N PRO A 32 13.71 4.52 8.47
CA PRO A 32 14.78 3.59 8.16
C PRO A 32 14.25 2.36 7.41
N ASP A 33 14.97 1.95 6.36
CA ASP A 33 14.57 0.84 5.48
C ASP A 33 14.27 -0.45 6.26
N GLU A 34 15.09 -0.77 7.26
CA GLU A 34 14.96 -1.97 8.07
C GLU A 34 13.67 -2.04 8.90
N LEU A 35 12.95 -0.92 9.05
CA LEU A 35 11.67 -0.87 9.75
C LEU A 35 10.46 -0.99 8.81
N ILE A 36 10.66 -0.97 7.49
CA ILE A 36 9.56 -1.17 6.53
C ILE A 36 9.24 -2.65 6.42
N SER A 37 8.03 -3.02 6.83
CA SER A 37 7.53 -4.40 6.78
C SER A 37 6.70 -4.67 5.52
N ASN A 38 6.10 -3.63 4.95
CA ASN A 38 5.18 -3.72 3.82
C ASN A 38 5.29 -2.49 2.93
N VAL A 39 4.98 -2.64 1.64
CA VAL A 39 4.86 -1.52 0.70
C VAL A 39 3.64 -1.73 -0.19
N HIS A 40 2.83 -0.68 -0.35
CA HIS A 40 1.78 -0.60 -1.35
C HIS A 40 2.10 0.46 -2.39
N VAL A 41 1.63 0.24 -3.62
CA VAL A 41 1.98 1.06 -4.78
C VAL A 41 0.72 1.65 -5.38
N ILE A 42 0.65 2.99 -5.43
CA ILE A 42 -0.28 3.68 -6.32
C ILE A 42 0.30 3.59 -7.73
N CYS A 43 -0.15 2.56 -8.44
CA CYS A 43 0.27 2.22 -9.79
C CYS A 43 -0.42 3.12 -10.83
N ARG A 44 0.33 4.04 -11.44
CA ARG A 44 -0.17 4.92 -12.50
C ARG A 44 -0.01 4.26 -13.86
N THR A 45 -1.04 4.39 -14.68
CA THR A 45 -1.06 4.00 -16.09
C THR A 45 -1.68 5.14 -16.90
N GLU A 46 -1.64 5.06 -18.24
CA GLU A 46 -2.37 6.01 -19.09
C GLU A 46 -3.88 6.04 -18.80
N GLY A 47 -4.46 4.91 -18.36
CA GLY A 47 -5.89 4.78 -18.07
C GLY A 47 -6.32 5.18 -16.65
N GLY A 48 -5.36 5.44 -15.74
CA GLY A 48 -5.63 5.74 -14.34
C GLY A 48 -4.81 4.88 -13.38
N ILE A 49 -5.39 4.60 -12.21
CA ILE A 49 -4.76 3.88 -11.09
C ILE A 49 -5.18 2.41 -11.12
N VAL A 50 -4.22 1.51 -10.92
CA VAL A 50 -4.50 0.07 -10.74
C VAL A 50 -5.02 -0.19 -9.32
N VAL A 51 -6.14 -0.89 -9.23
CA VAL A 51 -6.70 -1.43 -7.98
C VAL A 51 -6.99 -2.91 -8.15
N CYS A 52 -6.87 -3.66 -7.07
CA CYS A 52 -7.07 -5.11 -7.04
C CYS A 52 -8.21 -5.50 -6.11
N GLY A 53 -8.84 -6.62 -6.42
CA GLY A 53 -9.78 -7.31 -5.55
C GLY A 53 -9.49 -8.80 -5.47
N ASN A 54 -9.65 -9.39 -4.28
CA ASN A 54 -9.38 -10.82 -4.03
C ASN A 54 -10.67 -11.66 -3.91
N ASP A 55 -10.49 -12.97 -3.81
CA ASP A 55 -11.58 -13.95 -3.60
C ASP A 55 -12.28 -13.83 -2.24
N LEU A 56 -11.68 -13.13 -1.26
CA LEU A 56 -12.28 -12.77 0.03
C LEU A 56 -13.11 -11.48 -0.01
N GLY A 57 -13.17 -10.82 -1.17
CA GLY A 57 -13.92 -9.57 -1.37
C GLY A 57 -13.20 -8.31 -0.88
N TRP A 58 -11.92 -8.39 -0.56
CA TRP A 58 -11.08 -7.25 -0.22
C TRP A 58 -10.81 -6.39 -1.45
N ARG A 59 -10.57 -5.09 -1.20
CA ARG A 59 -10.23 -4.10 -2.23
C ARG A 59 -9.00 -3.32 -1.81
N PHE A 60 -7.97 -3.32 -2.63
CA PHE A 60 -6.66 -2.81 -2.24
C PHE A 60 -5.84 -2.28 -3.43
N LEU A 61 -4.75 -1.59 -3.10
CA LEU A 61 -3.68 -1.23 -4.03
C LEU A 61 -2.65 -2.37 -4.06
N PRO A 62 -2.05 -2.70 -5.21
CA PRO A 62 -1.01 -3.72 -5.29
C PRO A 62 0.13 -3.48 -4.30
N GLY A 63 0.64 -4.55 -3.70
CA GLY A 63 1.74 -4.50 -2.75
C GLY A 63 1.59 -5.55 -1.66
N GLY A 64 2.62 -5.68 -0.83
CA GLY A 64 2.58 -6.73 0.18
C GLY A 64 3.75 -6.71 1.14
N THR A 65 4.06 -7.89 1.67
CA THR A 65 4.96 -8.05 2.81
C THR A 65 6.39 -8.30 2.35
N ARG A 66 7.35 -7.69 3.04
CA ARG A 66 8.77 -7.94 2.82
C ARG A 66 9.13 -9.39 3.14
N GLU A 67 9.76 -10.08 2.20
CA GLU A 67 10.39 -11.38 2.43
C GLU A 67 11.86 -11.22 2.90
N PRO A 68 12.46 -12.28 3.49
CA PRO A 68 13.82 -12.21 4.01
C PRO A 68 14.84 -11.74 2.97
N GLY A 69 15.49 -10.61 3.25
CA GLY A 69 16.57 -10.06 2.42
C GLY A 69 16.10 -9.21 1.23
N GLU A 70 14.79 -8.96 1.06
CA GLU A 70 14.29 -8.12 -0.03
C GLU A 70 14.57 -6.63 0.20
N THR A 71 14.97 -5.93 -0.87
CA THR A 71 14.87 -4.47 -0.95
C THR A 71 13.42 -4.04 -1.22
N ILE A 72 13.06 -2.78 -0.96
CA ILE A 72 11.72 -2.27 -1.29
C ILE A 72 11.39 -2.45 -2.78
N GLU A 73 12.36 -2.22 -3.66
CA GLU A 73 12.19 -2.41 -5.09
C GLU A 73 11.92 -3.88 -5.45
N GLN A 74 12.57 -4.84 -4.77
CA GLN A 74 12.31 -6.26 -4.97
C GLN A 74 10.90 -6.66 -4.51
N ILE A 75 10.43 -6.15 -3.37
CA ILE A 75 9.05 -6.35 -2.92
C ILE A 75 8.09 -5.84 -3.99
N VAL A 76 8.25 -4.59 -4.44
CA VAL A 76 7.37 -3.99 -5.44
C VAL A 76 7.37 -4.79 -6.73
N HIS A 77 8.52 -5.20 -7.25
CA HIS A 77 8.56 -6.02 -8.47
C HIS A 77 7.81 -7.35 -8.33
N ARG A 78 7.97 -8.04 -7.20
CA ARG A 78 7.31 -9.30 -6.94
C ARG A 78 5.80 -9.11 -6.80
N GLU A 79 5.37 -8.21 -5.91
CA GLU A 79 3.95 -7.99 -5.61
C GLU A 79 3.18 -7.44 -6.83
N LEU A 80 3.78 -6.55 -7.62
CA LEU A 80 3.14 -6.08 -8.86
C LEU A 80 2.90 -7.19 -9.87
N LEU A 81 3.83 -8.15 -9.97
CA LEU A 81 3.67 -9.31 -10.84
C LEU A 81 2.61 -10.27 -10.28
N GLU A 82 2.68 -10.53 -8.98
CA GLU A 82 1.81 -11.47 -8.26
C GLU A 82 0.35 -11.01 -8.26
N GLU A 83 0.11 -9.74 -7.94
CA GLU A 83 -1.23 -9.21 -7.67
C GLU A 83 -1.85 -8.43 -8.84
N ALA A 84 -1.04 -7.90 -9.76
CA ALA A 84 -1.53 -7.07 -10.85
C ALA A 84 -1.05 -7.49 -12.24
N GLY A 85 -0.14 -8.48 -12.33
CA GLY A 85 0.51 -8.83 -13.60
C GLY A 85 1.25 -7.64 -14.23
N ALA A 86 1.73 -6.72 -13.39
CA ALA A 86 2.29 -5.44 -13.79
C ALA A 86 3.80 -5.37 -13.55
N ARG A 87 4.45 -4.42 -14.23
CA ARG A 87 5.84 -4.05 -13.96
C ARG A 87 6.05 -2.54 -13.95
N LEU A 88 7.05 -2.09 -13.20
CA LEU A 88 7.50 -0.71 -13.18
C LEU A 88 7.99 -0.26 -14.58
N THR A 89 7.68 0.98 -14.94
CA THR A 89 8.23 1.69 -16.11
C THR A 89 9.02 2.95 -15.74
N GLY A 90 9.08 3.28 -14.46
CA GLY A 90 9.74 4.47 -13.95
C GLY A 90 10.15 4.32 -12.48
N PRO A 91 10.74 5.37 -11.89
CA PRO A 91 11.14 5.36 -10.49
C PRO A 91 9.93 5.36 -9.55
N MET A 92 10.11 4.82 -8.36
CA MET A 92 9.16 4.96 -7.26
C MET A 92 9.33 6.31 -6.58
N THR A 93 8.22 6.99 -6.29
CA THR A 93 8.19 8.22 -5.50
C THR A 93 7.57 7.94 -4.14
N TRP A 94 8.30 8.25 -3.08
CA TRP A 94 7.81 8.13 -1.71
C TRP A 94 6.61 9.04 -1.47
N LEU A 95 5.55 8.50 -0.85
CA LEU A 95 4.37 9.27 -0.45
C LEU A 95 4.27 9.40 1.07
N GLY A 96 4.51 8.30 1.79
CA GLY A 96 4.41 8.26 3.25
C GLY A 96 4.17 6.85 3.76
N ALA A 97 4.08 6.70 5.07
CA ALA A 97 3.88 5.41 5.71
C ALA A 97 3.00 5.50 6.96
N HIS A 98 2.30 4.40 7.23
CA HIS A 98 1.73 4.16 8.55
C HIS A 98 2.83 3.61 9.45
N ARG A 99 3.18 4.33 10.51
CA ARG A 99 3.95 3.79 11.64
C ARG A 99 3.02 2.89 12.44
N ALA A 100 3.37 1.62 12.53
CA ALA A 100 2.63 0.60 13.28
C ALA A 100 3.41 0.23 14.56
N GLU A 101 2.79 0.43 15.72
CA GLU A 101 3.32 0.01 17.02
C GLU A 101 2.57 -1.21 17.52
N HIS A 102 3.26 -2.34 17.50
CA HIS A 102 2.71 -3.66 17.77
C HIS A 102 2.58 -3.90 19.28
N ARG A 103 1.39 -4.29 19.73
CA ARG A 103 1.12 -4.62 21.14
C ARG A 103 1.33 -6.09 21.46
N ARG A 104 1.39 -6.93 20.42
CA ARG A 104 1.68 -8.36 20.52
C ARG A 104 3.10 -8.62 21.04
N PRO A 105 3.35 -9.76 21.70
CA PRO A 105 4.66 -10.07 22.28
C PRO A 105 5.78 -10.33 21.26
N GLY A 106 5.45 -10.52 19.98
CA GLY A 106 6.42 -10.74 18.91
C GLY A 106 5.86 -10.43 17.53
N PRO A 107 6.71 -10.47 16.49
CA PRO A 107 6.30 -10.13 15.12
C PRO A 107 5.38 -11.19 14.52
N TYR A 108 4.59 -10.79 13.52
CA TYR A 108 3.76 -11.69 12.72
C TYR A 108 4.58 -12.74 11.96
N ARG A 109 5.72 -12.33 11.39
CA ARG A 109 6.72 -13.24 10.79
C ARG A 109 8.09 -12.97 11.41
N PRO A 110 8.94 -13.99 11.65
CA PRO A 110 10.17 -13.84 12.44
C PRO A 110 11.16 -12.78 11.97
N HIS A 111 11.19 -12.48 10.67
CA HIS A 111 12.11 -11.51 10.06
C HIS A 111 11.57 -10.08 10.01
N LEU A 112 10.29 -9.87 10.34
CA LEU A 112 9.68 -8.54 10.31
C LEU A 112 10.06 -7.73 11.55
N PRO A 113 10.19 -6.39 11.42
CA PRO A 113 10.56 -5.52 12.52
C PRO A 113 9.47 -5.49 13.61
N HIS A 114 9.91 -5.44 14.87
CA HIS A 114 9.07 -5.40 16.07
C HIS A 114 9.83 -4.67 17.20
N PRO A 115 9.16 -3.88 18.06
CA PRO A 115 7.71 -3.65 18.12
C PRO A 115 7.22 -2.54 17.17
N ILE A 116 8.09 -1.95 16.36
CA ILE A 116 7.73 -0.87 15.44
C ILE A 116 7.97 -1.36 14.02
N SER A 117 6.97 -1.22 13.16
CA SER A 117 7.13 -1.37 11.71
C SER A 117 6.49 -0.20 10.96
N TYR A 118 6.75 -0.12 9.66
CA TYR A 118 6.14 0.84 8.76
C TYR A 118 5.52 0.16 7.54
N TRP A 119 4.35 0.64 7.15
CA TRP A 119 3.70 0.25 5.90
C TRP A 119 3.85 1.40 4.91
N ALA A 120 4.83 1.25 4.02
CA ALA A 120 5.17 2.23 3.01
C ALA A 120 4.07 2.35 1.95
N ASN A 121 3.91 3.57 1.43
CA ASN A 121 3.10 3.86 0.26
C ASN A 121 3.98 4.63 -0.71
N VAL A 122 4.04 4.16 -1.95
CA VAL A 122 4.80 4.79 -3.02
C VAL A 122 3.92 4.99 -4.24
N VAL A 123 4.28 5.92 -5.10
CA VAL A 123 3.64 6.16 -6.41
C VAL A 123 4.63 5.77 -7.49
N ALA A 124 4.18 5.02 -8.50
CA ALA A 124 5.04 4.63 -9.62
C ALA A 124 4.25 4.47 -10.93
N ASP A 125 4.91 4.71 -12.05
CA ASP A 125 4.37 4.37 -13.37
C ASP A 125 4.56 2.88 -13.65
N VAL A 126 3.51 2.23 -14.14
CA VAL A 126 3.51 0.81 -14.46
C VAL A 126 2.86 0.53 -15.81
N VAL A 127 3.11 -0.67 -16.32
CA VAL A 127 2.30 -1.29 -17.37
C VAL A 127 1.81 -2.66 -16.88
N ILE A 128 0.56 -2.99 -17.19
CA ILE A 128 0.01 -4.32 -16.99
C ILE A 128 0.33 -5.13 -18.24
N GLU A 129 1.06 -6.24 -18.09
CA GLU A 129 1.54 -7.06 -19.21
C GLU A 129 0.86 -8.43 -19.28
N GLN A 130 0.30 -8.88 -18.16
CA GLN A 130 -0.29 -10.20 -18.02
C GLN A 130 -1.36 -10.22 -16.93
N GLU A 131 -2.00 -11.37 -16.74
CA GLU A 131 -2.82 -11.66 -15.57
C GLU A 131 -1.92 -11.80 -14.31
N PRO A 132 -2.46 -11.51 -13.10
CA PRO A 132 -1.76 -11.75 -11.84
C PRO A 132 -1.29 -13.21 -11.74
N THR A 133 -0.08 -13.44 -11.24
CA THR A 133 0.45 -14.81 -11.16
C THR A 133 -0.14 -15.61 -10.00
N ASN A 134 -0.74 -14.95 -8.99
CA ASN A 134 -1.46 -15.58 -7.87
C ASN A 134 -0.73 -16.81 -7.28
N PRO A 135 0.42 -16.63 -6.60
CA PRO A 135 1.12 -17.75 -5.98
C PRO A 135 0.24 -18.41 -4.90
N ASP A 136 0.42 -19.71 -4.68
CA ASP A 136 -0.42 -20.52 -3.77
C ASP A 136 -0.41 -20.01 -2.30
N ASP A 137 0.66 -19.34 -1.88
CA ASP A 137 0.86 -18.78 -0.55
C ASP A 137 0.58 -17.27 -0.45
N GLY A 138 0.12 -16.66 -1.55
CA GLY A 138 -0.22 -15.24 -1.65
C GLY A 138 -1.72 -14.96 -1.68
N GLU A 139 -2.04 -13.67 -1.77
CA GLU A 139 -3.40 -13.17 -1.97
C GLU A 139 -3.96 -13.66 -3.31
N GLN A 140 -5.21 -14.13 -3.32
CA GLN A 140 -5.82 -14.68 -4.54
C GLN A 140 -6.59 -13.60 -5.28
N VAL A 141 -5.91 -12.87 -6.16
CA VAL A 141 -6.49 -11.76 -6.92
C VAL A 141 -7.41 -12.28 -8.02
N VAL A 142 -8.66 -11.85 -7.98
CA VAL A 142 -9.70 -12.20 -8.95
C VAL A 142 -10.12 -11.03 -9.83
N GLU A 143 -9.69 -9.82 -9.49
CA GLU A 143 -10.02 -8.58 -10.20
C GLU A 143 -8.84 -7.63 -10.21
N VAL A 144 -8.45 -7.15 -11.40
CA VAL A 144 -7.47 -6.07 -11.60
C VAL A 144 -8.12 -5.02 -12.48
N LEU A 145 -8.34 -3.81 -11.93
CA LEU A 145 -9.00 -2.71 -12.63
C LEU A 145 -8.05 -1.54 -12.79
N VAL A 146 -8.18 -0.85 -13.93
CA VAL A 146 -7.60 0.48 -14.14
C VAL A 146 -8.72 1.50 -14.07
N LEU A 147 -8.69 2.36 -13.05
CA LEU A 147 -9.75 3.32 -12.78
C LEU A 147 -9.21 4.76 -12.71
N PRO A 148 -9.95 5.77 -13.19
CA PRO A 148 -9.63 7.16 -12.90
C PRO A 148 -9.51 7.39 -11.39
N PRO A 149 -8.66 8.33 -10.92
CA PRO A 149 -8.38 8.50 -9.49
C PRO A 149 -9.60 8.55 -8.57
N ASP A 150 -10.63 9.34 -8.90
CA ASP A 150 -11.86 9.43 -8.09
C ASP A 150 -12.63 8.10 -8.01
N LYS A 151 -12.54 7.27 -9.06
CA LYS A 151 -13.17 5.94 -9.12
C LYS A 151 -12.34 4.90 -8.37
N ALA A 152 -11.01 4.98 -8.44
CA ALA A 152 -10.12 4.16 -7.63
C ALA A 152 -10.34 4.44 -6.14
N ILE A 153 -10.45 5.72 -5.74
CA ILE A 153 -10.79 6.12 -4.37
C ILE A 153 -12.13 5.52 -3.94
N ALA A 154 -13.19 5.69 -4.74
CA ALA A 154 -14.51 5.13 -4.42
C ALA A 154 -14.51 3.59 -4.35
N TYR A 155 -13.68 2.93 -5.15
CA TYR A 155 -13.49 1.49 -5.10
C TYR A 155 -12.83 1.06 -3.78
N LEU A 156 -11.76 1.73 -3.38
CA LEU A 156 -11.00 1.46 -2.16
C LEU A 156 -11.80 1.81 -0.89
N ASP A 157 -12.56 2.90 -0.88
CA ASP A 157 -13.40 3.29 0.28
C ASP A 157 -14.54 2.30 0.55
N ALA A 158 -14.91 1.48 -0.44
CA ALA A 158 -15.89 0.43 -0.25
C ALA A 158 -15.32 -0.76 0.55
N GLN A 159 -14.01 -0.80 0.80
CA GLN A 159 -13.38 -1.71 1.74
C GLN A 159 -13.71 -1.30 3.18
N PRO A 160 -14.38 -2.14 3.97
CA PRO A 160 -14.55 -1.89 5.40
C PRO A 160 -13.18 -1.68 6.08
N ASP A 161 -13.09 -0.63 6.89
CA ASP A 161 -11.87 -0.22 7.60
C ASP A 161 -10.65 0.03 6.68
N GLY A 162 -10.91 0.32 5.40
CA GLY A 162 -9.87 0.57 4.39
C GLY A 162 -9.19 1.93 4.57
N ILE A 163 -7.85 1.93 4.57
CA ILE A 163 -7.02 3.14 4.71
C ILE A 163 -6.50 3.68 3.38
N MET A 164 -6.54 2.87 2.31
CA MET A 164 -5.85 3.16 1.05
C MET A 164 -6.51 4.27 0.22
N GLY A 165 -7.83 4.46 0.31
CA GLY A 165 -8.52 5.56 -0.39
C GLY A 165 -7.97 6.93 0.03
N ASN A 166 -7.67 7.11 1.32
CA ASN A 166 -7.06 8.34 1.84
C ASN A 166 -5.63 8.55 1.35
N VAL A 167 -4.87 7.47 1.15
CA VAL A 167 -3.52 7.52 0.57
C VAL A 167 -3.58 8.05 -0.88
N VAL A 168 -4.55 7.58 -1.68
CA VAL A 168 -4.75 8.09 -3.05
C VAL A 168 -5.17 9.56 -3.06
N ARG A 169 -6.05 9.98 -2.14
CA ARG A 169 -6.44 11.41 -1.99
C ARG A 169 -5.23 12.30 -1.65
N LEU A 170 -4.32 11.82 -0.79
CA LEU A 170 -3.09 12.54 -0.48
C LEU A 170 -2.22 12.66 -1.73
N ALA A 171 -2.05 11.58 -2.50
CA ALA A 171 -1.28 11.59 -3.74
C ALA A 171 -1.85 12.60 -4.77
N GLN A 172 -3.18 12.65 -4.96
CA GLN A 172 -3.83 13.66 -5.81
C GLN A 172 -3.51 15.07 -5.34
N ALA A 173 -3.60 15.32 -4.04
CA ALA A 173 -3.36 16.64 -3.46
C ALA A 173 -1.89 17.07 -3.52
N MET A 174 -0.97 16.11 -3.64
CA MET A 174 0.46 16.32 -3.88
C MET A 174 0.81 16.36 -5.38
N GLU A 175 -0.18 16.30 -6.27
CA GLU A 175 0.00 16.29 -7.73
C GLU A 175 0.85 15.11 -8.22
N LEU A 176 0.76 13.98 -7.52
CA LEU A 176 1.45 12.74 -7.86
C LEU A 176 0.59 11.80 -8.72
N VAL A 177 -0.74 12.01 -8.80
CA VAL A 177 -1.69 11.23 -9.64
C VAL A 177 -2.78 12.12 -10.22
#